data_AF-A0A838MXI2-F1
#
_entry.id   AF-A0A838MXI2-F1
#
_cell.length_a   1.000
_cell.length_b   1.000
_cell.length_c   1.000
_cell.angle_alpha   90.00
_cell.angle_beta   90.00
_cell.angle_gamma   90.00
#
_symmetry.space_group_name_H-M   'P 1'
#
loop_
_entity.id
_entity.type
_entity.pdbx_description
1 polymer ?
#
loop_
_entity_poly.entity_id
_entity_poly.type
_entity_poly.pdbx_seq_one_letter_code
_entity_poly.pdbx_strand_id
1 'polypeptide(L)'
;MALHYRTLTRTTLLLFLLLVPAAWLRAQEVFDVKAHYTKREVSIPMRDGVKLFTSIYVPKDAAQKYPIMLNRTPYSVAPYGADAFKESVGP
;
A
#
# COMPACT_ATOMS: atom_id res chain seq x y z
N MET A 1 -19.39 -52.21 13.82
CA MET A 1 -18.90 -51.40 12.68
C MET A 1 -19.27 -49.90 12.72
N ALA A 2 -20.20 -49.43 13.57
CA ALA A 2 -20.66 -48.02 13.56
C ALA A 2 -19.80 -47.02 14.38
N LEU A 3 -18.89 -47.46 15.23
CA LEU A 3 -18.02 -46.57 16.03
C LEU A 3 -16.83 -46.02 15.22
N HIS A 4 -16.27 -46.80 14.30
CA HIS A 4 -15.15 -46.39 13.44
C HIS A 4 -15.55 -45.33 12.38
N TYR A 5 -16.79 -45.34 11.91
CA TYR A 5 -17.28 -44.32 10.97
C TYR A 5 -17.43 -42.94 11.65
N ARG A 6 -17.78 -42.91 12.94
CA ARG A 6 -17.94 -41.68 13.75
C ARG A 6 -16.60 -41.05 14.12
N THR A 7 -15.53 -41.83 14.25
CA THR A 7 -14.17 -41.32 14.48
C THR A 7 -13.52 -40.84 13.18
N LEU A 8 -13.80 -41.50 12.05
CA LEU A 8 -13.33 -41.08 10.73
C LEU A 8 -13.97 -39.76 10.27
N THR A 9 -15.28 -39.58 10.46
CA THR A 9 -15.99 -38.34 10.13
C THR A 9 -15.58 -37.15 11.01
N ARG A 10 -15.25 -37.39 12.29
CA ARG A 10 -14.73 -36.35 13.20
C ARG A 10 -13.31 -35.91 12.86
N THR A 11 -12.45 -36.84 12.45
CA THR A 11 -11.07 -36.52 12.04
C THR A 11 -11.04 -35.80 10.70
N THR A 12 -11.87 -36.17 9.73
CA THR A 12 -12.01 -35.40 8.48
C THR A 12 -12.59 -34.01 8.70
N LEU A 13 -13.54 -33.84 9.63
CA LEU A 13 -14.10 -32.53 9.97
C LEU A 13 -13.06 -31.62 10.64
N LEU A 14 -12.25 -32.17 11.55
CA LEU A 14 -11.15 -31.44 12.19
C LEU A 14 -10.05 -31.07 11.19
N LEU A 15 -9.71 -31.96 10.26
CA LEU A 15 -8.73 -31.69 9.20
C LEU A 15 -9.23 -30.59 8.26
N PHE A 16 -10.52 -30.61 7.90
CA PHE A 16 -11.17 -29.56 7.10
C PHE A 16 -11.20 -28.21 7.83
N LEU A 17 -11.53 -28.21 9.14
CA LEU A 17 -11.51 -27.00 9.97
C LEU A 17 -10.12 -26.35 10.08
N LEU A 18 -9.04 -27.14 9.95
CA LEU A 18 -7.66 -26.67 10.05
C LEU A 18 -7.08 -26.26 8.68
N LEU A 19 -7.49 -26.89 7.58
CA LEU A 19 -6.98 -26.60 6.24
C LEU A 19 -7.61 -25.36 5.58
N VAL A 20 -8.87 -25.09 5.93
CA VAL A 20 -9.70 -24.08 5.29
C VAL A 20 -9.33 -22.63 5.72
N PRO A 21 -8.96 -22.33 6.97
CA PRO A 21 -8.41 -21.02 7.37
C PRO A 21 -7.11 -20.64 6.65
N ALA A 22 -6.26 -21.63 6.34
CA ALA A 22 -4.96 -21.39 5.70
C ALA A 22 -5.11 -20.86 4.25
N ALA A 23 -6.19 -21.23 3.55
CA ALA A 23 -6.47 -20.77 2.20
C ALA A 23 -6.92 -19.30 2.13
N TRP A 24 -7.44 -18.75 3.23
CA TRP A 24 -7.84 -17.35 3.38
C TRP A 24 -6.77 -16.46 4.00
N LEU A 25 -5.58 -16.99 4.26
CA LEU A 25 -4.41 -16.19 4.66
C LEU A 25 -3.81 -15.50 3.44
N ARG A 26 -4.58 -14.65 2.77
CA ARG A 26 -4.03 -13.69 1.81
C ARG A 26 -3.52 -12.53 2.63
N ALA A 27 -2.20 -12.49 2.85
CA ALA A 27 -1.54 -11.32 3.40
C ALA A 27 -1.87 -10.09 2.53
N GLN A 28 -2.00 -8.92 3.16
CA GLN A 28 -2.22 -7.65 2.46
C GLN A 28 -1.14 -7.48 1.39
N GLU A 29 -1.52 -7.35 0.12
CA GLU A 29 -0.55 -7.05 -0.93
C GLU A 29 0.05 -5.66 -0.66
N VAL A 30 1.39 -5.58 -0.71
CA VAL A 30 2.10 -4.31 -0.57
C VAL A 30 1.82 -3.48 -1.83
N PHE A 31 1.26 -2.28 -1.64
CA PHE A 31 0.94 -1.39 -2.74
C PHE A 31 2.22 -0.82 -3.38
N ASP A 32 2.42 -1.03 -4.68
CA ASP A 32 3.56 -0.49 -5.42
C ASP A 32 3.31 0.95 -5.88
N VAL A 33 3.79 1.91 -5.09
CA VAL A 33 3.68 3.33 -5.42
C VAL A 33 4.34 3.67 -6.76
N LYS A 34 5.47 3.04 -7.11
CA LYS A 34 6.20 3.33 -8.36
C LYS A 34 5.43 2.83 -9.58
N ALA A 35 4.70 1.72 -9.45
CA ALA A 35 3.83 1.22 -10.51
C ALA A 35 2.68 2.19 -10.80
N HIS A 36 2.09 2.81 -9.78
CA HIS A 36 0.84 3.58 -9.91
C HIS A 36 0.99 5.11 -9.96
N TYR A 37 2.13 5.66 -9.51
CA TYR A 37 2.35 7.10 -9.44
C TYR A 37 3.57 7.56 -10.26
N THR A 38 3.49 8.80 -10.75
CA THR A 38 4.63 9.53 -11.29
C THR A 38 5.11 10.52 -10.23
N LYS A 39 6.39 10.42 -9.84
CA LYS A 39 7.02 11.36 -8.91
C LYS A 39 7.61 12.55 -9.66
N ARG A 40 7.45 13.75 -9.11
CA ARG A 40 8.11 14.98 -9.57
C ARG A 40 8.70 15.71 -8.37
N GLU A 41 9.94 16.18 -8.49
CA GLU A 41 10.58 17.00 -7.48
C GLU A 41 10.75 18.41 -8.03
N VAL A 42 10.23 19.40 -7.31
CA VAL A 42 10.24 20.80 -7.74
C VAL A 42 10.62 21.72 -6.59
N SER A 43 11.21 22.86 -6.93
CA SER A 43 11.49 23.95 -5.99
C SER A 43 10.48 25.07 -6.19
N ILE A 44 9.49 25.15 -5.29
CA ILE A 44 8.39 26.13 -5.40
C ILE A 44 8.85 27.46 -4.79
N PRO A 45 8.84 28.58 -5.55
CA PRO A 45 9.18 29.90 -5.01
C PRO A 45 8.04 30.43 -4.14
N MET A 46 8.40 30.93 -2.96
CA MET A 46 7.50 31.57 -2.01
C MET A 46 7.44 33.08 -2.22
N ARG A 47 6.58 33.79 -1.46
CA ARG A 47 6.41 35.25 -1.59
C ARG A 47 7.69 36.04 -1.31
N ASP A 48 8.54 35.50 -0.45
CA ASP A 48 9.80 36.09 0.03
C ASP A 48 11.00 35.70 -0.85
N GLY A 49 10.76 34.96 -1.94
CA GLY A 49 11.80 34.47 -2.85
C GLY A 49 12.49 33.19 -2.40
N VAL A 50 12.22 32.69 -1.18
CA VAL A 50 12.74 31.39 -0.73
C VAL A 50 12.09 30.27 -1.52
N LYS A 51 12.85 29.22 -1.84
CA LYS A 51 12.35 28.06 -2.58
C LYS A 51 12.17 26.87 -1.65
N LEU A 52 10.98 26.28 -1.65
CA LEU A 52 10.69 25.07 -0.88
C LEU A 52 10.79 23.84 -1.79
N PHE A 53 11.57 22.86 -1.35
CA PHE A 53 11.58 21.55 -1.99
C PHE A 53 10.22 20.86 -1.79
N THR A 54 9.67 20.32 -2.87
CA THR A 54 8.37 19.63 -2.86
C THR A 54 8.43 18.38 -3.73
N SER A 55 8.08 17.24 -3.14
CA SER A 55 7.86 15.97 -3.85
C SER A 55 6.37 15.79 -4.15
N ILE A 56 6.02 15.68 -5.42
CA ILE A 56 4.64 15.56 -5.92
C ILE A 56 4.45 14.17 -6.49
N TYR A 57 3.43 13.45 -6.01
CA TYR A 57 3.03 12.15 -6.54
C TYR A 57 1.70 12.32 -7.29
N VAL A 58 1.73 12.05 -8.59
CA VAL A 58 0.55 12.15 -9.46
C VAL A 58 0.12 10.74 -9.88
N PRO A 59 -1.13 10.32 -9.65
CA PRO A 59 -1.63 9.05 -10.18
C PRO A 59 -1.38 8.96 -11.69
N LYS A 60 -0.92 7.82 -12.17
CA LYS A 60 -0.78 7.56 -13.62
C LYS A 60 -2.13 7.39 -14.29
N ASP A 61 -3.14 6.96 -13.52
CA ASP A 61 -4.52 6.94 -13.97
C ASP A 61 -5.05 8.38 -14.07
N ALA A 62 -5.50 8.76 -15.26
CA ALA A 62 -6.10 10.06 -15.55
C ALA A 62 -7.61 9.96 -15.83
N ALA A 63 -8.26 8.84 -15.48
CA ALA A 63 -9.68 8.62 -15.70
C ALA A 63 -10.58 9.67 -15.04
N GLN A 64 -10.11 10.31 -13.96
CA GLN A 64 -10.85 11.33 -13.24
C GLN A 64 -9.94 12.43 -12.67
N LYS A 65 -10.56 13.52 -12.21
CA LYS A 65 -9.87 14.58 -11.47
C LYS A 65 -9.74 14.18 -10.00
N TYR A 66 -8.51 14.11 -9.52
CA TYR A 66 -8.22 13.80 -8.11
C TYR A 66 -8.03 15.08 -7.28
N PRO A 67 -8.45 15.10 -6.01
CA PRO A 67 -8.09 16.17 -5.09
C PRO A 67 -6.59 16.13 -4.75
N ILE A 68 -6.07 17.27 -4.28
CA ILE A 68 -4.68 17.37 -3.81
C ILE A 68 -4.66 17.14 -2.29
N MET A 69 -3.86 16.17 -1.84
CA MET A 69 -3.49 16.03 -0.43
C MET A 69 -2.12 16.67 -0.20
N LEU A 70 -2.06 17.66 0.69
CA LEU A 70 -0.83 18.41 0.98
C LEU A 70 -0.35 18.13 2.40
N ASN A 71 0.88 17.65 2.53
CA ASN A 71 1.57 17.52 3.82
C ASN A 71 2.82 18.42 3.80
N ARG A 72 2.95 19.28 4.81
CA ARG A 72 4.14 20.09 5.06
C ARG A 72 4.79 19.60 6.34
N THR A 73 6.06 19.24 6.25
CA THR A 73 6.81 18.69 7.38
C THR A 73 8.19 19.34 7.50
N PRO A 74 8.66 19.65 8.74
CA PRO A 74 10.05 20.03 8.97
C PRO A 74 11.00 18.81 9.00
N TYR A 75 10.46 17.59 9.01
CA TYR A 75 11.21 16.35 9.28
C TYR A 75 11.63 15.59 8.02
N SER A 76 12.18 16.30 7.03
CA SER A 76 12.51 15.73 5.71
C SER A 76 11.28 15.18 4.96
N VAL A 77 11.39 15.12 3.64
CA VAL A 77 10.40 14.48 2.76
C VAL A 77 11.00 13.31 1.98
N ALA A 78 12.12 12.79 2.48
CA ALA A 78 12.85 11.66 1.91
C ALA A 78 11.90 10.48 1.54
N PRO A 79 12.26 9.68 0.53
CA PRO A 79 13.53 9.71 -0.21
C PRO A 79 13.61 10.78 -1.31
N TYR A 80 14.83 11.26 -1.59
CA TYR A 80 15.14 12.26 -2.62
C TYR A 80 15.59 11.60 -3.92
N GLY A 81 15.38 12.28 -5.05
CA GLY A 81 15.67 11.80 -6.39
C GLY A 81 14.42 11.31 -7.12
N ALA A 82 14.43 11.44 -8.45
CA ALA A 82 13.28 11.14 -9.30
C ALA A 82 12.84 9.67 -9.23
N ASP A 83 13.78 8.74 -9.05
CA ASP A 83 13.53 7.29 -9.06
C ASP A 83 13.32 6.68 -7.67
N ALA A 84 13.45 7.49 -6.60
CA ALA A 84 13.31 7.03 -5.23
C ALA A 84 11.90 7.36 -4.72
N PHE A 85 11.08 6.34 -4.45
CA PHE A 85 9.68 6.50 -4.06
C PHE A 85 9.48 6.21 -2.57
N LYS A 86 8.53 6.89 -1.95
CA LYS A 86 8.02 6.48 -0.63
C LYS A 86 7.29 5.14 -0.74
N GLU A 87 7.36 4.34 0.32
CA GLU A 87 6.61 3.09 0.44
C GLU A 87 5.10 3.33 0.52
N SER A 88 4.68 4.45 1.14
CA SER A 88 3.28 4.88 1.16
C SER A 88 3.17 6.40 0.97
N VAL A 89 2.13 6.82 0.23
CA VAL A 89 1.80 8.22 -0.07
C VAL A 89 0.38 8.59 0.39
N GLY A 90 -0.39 7.61 0.87
CA GLY A 90 -1.69 7.79 1.50
C GLY A 90 -1.59 7.77 3.04
N PRO A 91 -2.70 8.00 3.75
CA PRO A 91 -2.77 7.79 5.20
C PRO A 91 -2.47 6.34 5.60
#